data_AF-A0A1B8RV84-F1
#
_entry.id   AF-A0A1B8RV84-F1
#
_cell.length_a   1.000
_cell.length_b   1.000
_cell.length_c   1.000
_cell.angle_alpha   90.00
_cell.angle_beta   90.00
_cell.angle_gamma   90.00
#
_symmetry.space_group_name_H-M   'P 1'
#
loop_
_entity.id
_entity.type
_entity.pdbx_description
1 polymer ?
#
loop_
_entity_poly.entity_id
_entity_poly.type
_entity_poly.pdbx_seq_one_letter_code
_entity_poly.pdbx_strand_id
1 'polypeptide(L)'
;MSIKHLAGFAAVCGLVFLGVDYEQQTRRAGLEFGGLSLSAYAGTIESRYLDSKAERRLVEQEEERLRRWQQGGKAYLPEAPAGMERFSLLERPGVLAAGAASAEAGEDALSDLDQALDGARERKRAAKMEPHSWGYSKDGEAVVLSVYLRGQQNPNTLEGMVVSSMRGMGLPEEPYAVIGGVAFGRDQGIYDRSSGKMRKFKGVVGFGERATILVLADASDEIIRELLSAIDYDGLNSLLAQPVPTIGNDVTVPSAAEEELAGEIAGLRSELQSIEAKAARLKMDSIDHRKLLAGAVTGTSAIIDVTSGDVPDPAAVLEAAYRERLIRLMAEAGAVRGGVAIKAEDHAAVQDAAEDSQSSGDGAGKTAGLASTLLGVFTGGSSQAGDPAPQDGGVPQVKVSKGLAGDNGDGSSCIRRGTTRTCD
;
A
#
# COMPACT_ATOMS: atom_id res chain seq x y z
N MET A 1 40.38 -12.32 35.54
CA MET A 1 40.63 -13.41 34.57
C MET A 1 41.77 -13.01 33.65
N SER A 2 42.74 -13.88 33.40
CA SER A 2 43.81 -13.63 32.41
C SER A 2 43.24 -13.70 31.00
N ILE A 3 43.66 -12.80 30.11
CA ILE A 3 43.30 -12.77 28.68
C ILE A 3 43.49 -14.15 28.01
N LYS A 4 44.48 -14.92 28.47
CA LYS A 4 44.77 -16.29 27.98
C LYS A 4 43.63 -17.27 28.29
N HIS A 5 42.96 -17.13 29.43
CA HIS A 5 41.87 -18.02 29.84
C HIS A 5 40.57 -17.67 29.10
N LEU A 6 40.34 -16.38 28.84
CA LEU A 6 39.21 -15.92 28.02
C LEU A 6 39.33 -16.41 26.57
N ALA A 7 40.52 -16.30 25.97
CA ALA A 7 40.79 -16.77 24.62
C ALA A 7 40.65 -18.29 24.49
N GLY A 8 41.18 -19.05 25.46
CA GLY A 8 41.04 -20.51 25.49
C GLY A 8 39.59 -20.96 25.63
N PHE A 9 38.81 -20.30 26.50
CA PHE A 9 37.39 -20.59 26.67
C PHE A 9 36.59 -20.28 25.39
N ALA A 10 36.82 -19.13 24.76
CA ALA A 10 36.15 -18.75 23.51
C ALA A 10 36.42 -19.76 22.38
N ALA A 11 37.66 -20.26 22.27
CA ALA A 11 38.03 -21.26 21.26
C ALA A 11 37.30 -22.60 21.48
N VAL A 12 37.19 -23.07 22.73
CA VAL A 12 36.46 -24.31 23.05
C VAL A 12 34.97 -24.14 22.78
N CYS A 13 34.37 -23.02 23.19
CA CYS A 13 32.97 -22.72 22.88
C CYS A 13 32.70 -22.67 21.38
N GLY A 14 33.60 -22.07 20.60
CA GLY A 14 33.50 -22.03 19.13
C GLY A 14 33.52 -23.41 18.50
N LEU A 15 34.43 -24.30 18.94
CA LEU A 15 34.50 -25.69 18.45
C LEU A 15 33.24 -26.49 18.79
N VAL A 16 32.71 -26.35 20.01
CA VAL A 16 31.47 -27.02 20.42
C VAL A 16 30.29 -26.54 19.56
N PHE A 17 30.20 -25.22 19.30
CA PHE A 17 29.14 -24.65 18.47
C PHE A 17 29.21 -25.16 17.02
N LEU A 18 30.40 -25.19 16.42
CA LEU A 18 30.62 -25.74 15.07
C LEU A 18 30.29 -27.23 14.99
N GLY A 19 30.63 -28.01 16.02
CA GLY A 19 30.30 -29.44 16.09
C GLY A 19 28.80 -29.71 16.15
N VAL A 20 28.06 -28.96 16.98
CA VAL A 20 26.59 -29.06 17.07
C VAL A 20 25.93 -28.63 15.77
N ASP A 21 26.43 -27.57 15.13
CA ASP A 21 25.92 -27.08 13.84
C ASP A 21 26.14 -28.09 12.71
N TYR A 22 27.32 -28.69 12.64
CA TYR A 22 27.65 -29.74 11.67
C TYR A 22 26.73 -30.96 11.81
N GLU A 23 26.47 -31.41 13.04
CA GLU A 23 25.55 -32.53 13.31
C GLU A 23 24.13 -32.21 12.85
N GLN A 24 23.61 -31.02 13.18
CA GLN A 24 22.26 -30.61 12.79
C GLN A 24 22.09 -30.54 11.27
N GLN A 25 23.08 -30.02 10.55
CA GLN A 25 23.04 -29.96 9.09
C GLN A 25 23.14 -31.33 8.43
N THR A 26 24.01 -32.19 8.95
CA THR A 26 24.18 -33.56 8.43
C THR A 26 22.85 -34.32 8.55
N ARG A 27 22.14 -34.17 9.68
CA ARG A 27 20.80 -34.72 9.87
C ARG A 27 19.75 -34.12 8.94
N ARG A 28 19.77 -32.79 8.70
CA ARG A 28 18.86 -32.13 7.75
C ARG A 28 19.06 -32.60 6.31
N ALA A 29 20.29 -32.93 5.93
CA ALA A 29 20.62 -33.48 4.63
C ALA A 29 20.27 -34.99 4.49
N GLY A 30 19.73 -35.63 5.53
CA GLY A 30 19.43 -37.06 5.53
C GLY A 30 20.68 -37.96 5.53
N LEU A 31 21.83 -37.42 5.92
CA LEU A 31 23.11 -38.14 5.94
C LEU A 31 23.43 -38.64 7.36
N GLU A 32 24.22 -39.71 7.44
CA GLU A 32 24.80 -40.17 8.71
C GLU A 32 25.91 -39.21 9.18
N PHE A 33 26.16 -39.16 10.49
CA PHE A 33 27.20 -38.31 11.08
C PHE A 33 28.57 -38.59 10.42
N GLY A 34 29.18 -37.56 9.82
CA GLY A 34 30.43 -37.69 9.07
C GLY A 34 30.25 -37.86 7.55
N GLY A 35 29.02 -38.02 7.05
CA GLY A 35 28.71 -38.13 5.62
C GLY A 35 28.73 -36.80 4.85
N LEU A 36 28.73 -35.66 5.57
CA LEU A 36 28.84 -34.34 4.95
C LEU A 36 30.31 -34.02 4.66
N SER A 37 30.69 -33.88 3.38
CA SER A 37 32.06 -33.48 3.05
C SER A 37 32.39 -32.10 3.64
N LEU A 38 33.66 -31.85 3.99
CA LEU A 38 34.11 -30.54 4.49
C LEU A 38 33.78 -29.41 3.51
N SER A 39 33.87 -29.68 2.20
CA SER A 39 33.46 -28.74 1.15
C SER A 39 31.95 -28.49 1.14
N ALA A 40 31.12 -29.51 1.39
CA ALA A 40 29.68 -29.34 1.50
C ALA A 40 29.30 -28.53 2.76
N TYR A 41 29.98 -28.75 3.89
CA TYR A 41 29.79 -27.93 5.09
C TYR A 41 30.27 -26.48 4.91
N ALA A 42 31.39 -26.25 4.24
CA ALA A 42 31.85 -24.90 3.92
C ALA A 42 30.83 -24.17 3.02
N GLY A 43 30.24 -24.88 2.07
CA GLY A 43 29.19 -24.36 1.20
C GLY A 43 27.93 -23.92 1.93
N THR A 44 27.53 -24.59 3.02
CA THR A 44 26.36 -24.16 3.81
C THR A 44 26.64 -22.90 4.62
N ILE A 45 27.87 -22.73 5.14
CA ILE A 45 28.26 -21.50 5.84
C ILE A 45 28.24 -20.33 4.84
N GLU A 46 28.76 -20.53 3.63
CA GLU A 46 28.72 -19.52 2.57
C GLU A 46 27.27 -19.19 2.18
N SER A 47 26.40 -20.19 1.98
CA SER A 47 24.99 -19.95 1.65
C SER A 47 24.29 -19.14 2.74
N ARG A 48 24.45 -19.49 4.02
CA ARG A 48 23.82 -18.76 5.14
C ARG A 48 24.37 -17.35 5.29
N TYR A 49 25.65 -17.13 4.98
CA TYR A 49 26.22 -15.80 4.94
C TYR A 49 25.65 -14.97 3.79
N LEU A 50 25.47 -15.57 2.61
CA LEU A 50 24.84 -14.93 1.46
C LEU A 50 23.36 -14.63 1.73
N ASP A 51 22.63 -15.56 2.33
CA ASP A 51 21.22 -15.41 2.72
C ASP A 51 21.07 -14.29 3.76
N SER A 52 21.89 -14.31 4.82
CA SER A 52 21.88 -13.24 5.84
C SER A 52 22.26 -11.88 5.26
N LYS A 53 23.18 -11.84 4.29
CA LYS A 53 23.53 -10.60 3.59
C LYS A 53 22.40 -10.13 2.66
N ALA A 54 21.68 -11.06 2.03
CA ALA A 54 20.50 -10.75 1.23
C ALA A 54 19.36 -10.21 2.11
N GLU A 55 19.07 -10.86 3.23
CA GLU A 55 18.08 -10.39 4.22
C GLU A 55 18.42 -8.99 4.74
N ARG A 56 19.69 -8.73 5.11
CA ARG A 56 20.12 -7.40 5.55
C ARG A 56 19.91 -6.34 4.48
N ARG A 57 20.22 -6.66 3.22
CA ARG A 57 19.98 -5.74 2.10
C ARG A 57 18.50 -5.45 1.91
N LEU A 58 17.63 -6.45 2.04
CA LEU A 58 16.18 -6.26 1.96
C LEU A 58 15.67 -5.37 3.09
N VAL A 59 16.16 -5.57 4.32
CA VAL A 59 15.82 -4.72 5.48
C VAL A 59 16.32 -3.29 5.26
N GLU A 60 17.57 -3.09 4.84
CA GLU A 60 18.12 -1.77 4.55
C GLU A 60 17.34 -1.05 3.45
N GLN A 61 16.95 -1.76 2.38
CA GLN A 61 16.12 -1.22 1.29
C GLN A 61 14.73 -0.81 1.78
N GLU A 62 14.11 -1.61 2.64
CA GLU A 62 12.80 -1.30 3.20
C GLU A 62 12.86 -0.13 4.19
N GLU A 63 13.90 -0.04 5.02
CA GLU A 63 14.15 1.12 5.88
C GLU A 63 14.36 2.40 5.06
N GLU A 64 15.13 2.32 3.97
CA GLU A 64 15.32 3.45 3.06
C GLU A 64 14.02 3.85 2.36
N ARG A 65 13.20 2.88 1.92
CA ARG A 65 11.87 3.14 1.35
C ARG A 65 10.98 3.84 2.37
N LEU A 66 10.89 3.34 3.60
CA LEU A 66 10.09 3.94 4.67
C LEU A 66 10.57 5.34 5.03
N ARG A 67 11.89 5.58 5.02
CA ARG A 67 12.46 6.91 5.23
C ARG A 67 12.03 7.87 4.12
N ARG A 68 12.08 7.45 2.85
CA ARG A 68 11.59 8.25 1.71
C ARG A 68 10.07 8.47 1.78
N TRP A 69 9.32 7.46 2.21
CA TRP A 69 7.89 7.56 2.46
C TRP A 69 7.56 8.64 3.50
N GLN A 70 8.30 8.69 4.60
CA GLN A 70 8.14 9.70 5.65
C GLN A 70 8.51 11.11 5.21
N GLN A 71 9.44 11.25 4.27
CA GLN A 71 9.77 12.55 3.65
C GLN A 71 8.62 13.10 2.79
N GLY A 72 7.69 12.23 2.36
CA GLY A 72 6.48 12.60 1.64
C GLY A 72 6.66 12.68 0.13
N GLY A 73 5.54 12.87 -0.57
CA GLY A 73 5.50 12.88 -2.04
C GLY A 73 6.01 14.18 -2.69
N LYS A 74 6.26 15.25 -1.92
CA LYS A 74 6.64 16.57 -2.46
C LYS A 74 7.97 16.55 -3.22
N ALA A 75 8.90 15.67 -2.85
CA ALA A 75 10.21 15.54 -3.49
C ALA A 75 10.15 14.99 -4.93
N TYR A 76 9.03 14.36 -5.31
CA TYR A 76 8.81 13.75 -6.63
C TYR A 76 7.99 14.64 -7.56
N LEU A 77 7.66 15.84 -7.11
CA LEU A 77 7.05 16.86 -7.94
C LEU A 77 8.12 17.51 -8.82
N PRO A 78 7.76 17.93 -10.04
CA PRO A 78 8.72 18.45 -11.00
C PRO A 78 9.38 19.76 -10.54
N GLU A 79 10.55 20.02 -11.12
CA GLU A 79 11.06 21.38 -11.21
C GLU A 79 10.20 22.21 -12.18
N ALA A 80 10.25 23.53 -12.07
CA ALA A 80 9.47 24.39 -12.96
C ALA A 80 9.88 24.15 -14.43
N PRO A 81 8.95 23.81 -15.34
CA PRO A 81 9.23 23.75 -16.77
C PRO A 81 9.71 25.10 -17.32
N ALA A 82 10.28 25.10 -18.53
CA ALA A 82 10.82 26.32 -19.13
C ALA A 82 9.73 27.41 -19.25
N GLY A 83 9.97 28.56 -18.62
CA GLY A 83 9.04 29.69 -18.59
C GLY A 83 7.94 29.60 -17.54
N MET A 84 7.94 28.58 -16.68
CA MET A 84 7.11 28.54 -15.46
C MET A 84 7.91 28.97 -14.24
N GLU A 85 7.22 29.63 -13.31
CA GLU A 85 7.74 29.91 -11.98
C GLU A 85 7.14 28.88 -11.00
N ARG A 86 8.00 28.18 -10.25
CA ARG A 86 7.57 27.35 -9.10
C ARG A 86 7.59 28.18 -7.83
N PHE A 87 6.52 28.12 -7.05
CA PHE A 87 6.36 28.89 -5.82
C PHE A 87 5.81 28.04 -4.67
N SER A 88 6.08 28.48 -3.43
CA SER A 88 5.48 27.89 -2.23
C SER A 88 4.04 28.41 -2.05
N LEU A 89 3.10 27.55 -1.65
CA LEU A 89 1.72 27.98 -1.41
C LEU A 89 1.61 28.98 -0.26
N LEU A 90 2.59 28.99 0.65
CA LEU A 90 2.64 29.98 1.73
C LEU A 90 2.98 31.39 1.23
N GLU A 91 3.70 31.50 0.11
CA GLU A 91 4.05 32.78 -0.51
C GLU A 91 2.88 33.36 -1.29
N ARG A 92 2.08 32.49 -1.93
CA ARG A 92 0.93 32.89 -2.76
C ARG A 92 -0.35 32.12 -2.39
N PRO A 93 -0.88 32.28 -1.15
CA PRO A 93 -2.06 31.53 -0.70
C PRO A 93 -3.32 31.85 -1.53
N GLY A 94 -3.40 33.08 -2.08
CA GLY A 94 -4.53 33.53 -2.90
C GLY A 94 -4.70 32.78 -4.22
N VAL A 95 -3.72 32.00 -4.68
CA VAL A 95 -3.90 31.12 -5.86
C VAL A 95 -4.98 30.08 -5.62
N LEU A 96 -5.13 29.62 -4.36
CA LEU A 96 -6.20 28.69 -3.98
C LEU A 96 -7.59 29.37 -3.94
N ALA A 97 -7.61 30.70 -4.01
CA ALA A 97 -8.79 31.55 -3.92
C ALA A 97 -9.19 32.19 -5.25
N ALA A 98 -8.37 32.08 -6.30
CA ALA A 98 -8.65 32.62 -7.64
C ALA A 98 -9.96 32.10 -8.29
N GLY A 99 -10.69 31.21 -7.61
CA GLY A 99 -12.04 30.81 -7.97
C GLY A 99 -13.14 30.97 -6.91
N ALA A 100 -12.87 31.66 -5.81
CA ALA A 100 -13.92 32.29 -5.01
C ALA A 100 -14.26 33.60 -5.73
N ALA A 101 -15.46 33.65 -6.34
CA ALA A 101 -15.96 34.89 -6.91
C ALA A 101 -15.78 36.00 -5.86
N SER A 102 -15.03 37.04 -6.23
CA SER A 102 -15.02 38.29 -5.50
C SER A 102 -16.47 38.76 -5.50
N ALA A 103 -17.20 38.47 -4.43
CA ALA A 103 -18.49 39.10 -4.18
C ALA A 103 -18.19 40.59 -4.22
N GLU A 104 -18.92 41.31 -5.08
CA GLU A 104 -18.75 42.75 -5.25
C GLU A 104 -18.68 43.39 -3.86
N ALA A 105 -17.52 44.00 -3.58
CA ALA A 105 -17.21 44.60 -2.31
C ALA A 105 -18.18 45.76 -2.07
N GLY A 106 -19.27 45.49 -1.38
CA GLY A 106 -20.02 46.52 -0.69
C GLY A 106 -19.17 47.07 0.45
N GLU A 107 -19.11 48.39 0.58
CA GLU A 107 -18.40 49.14 1.64
C GLU A 107 -19.03 48.96 3.03
N ASP A 108 -19.38 47.74 3.42
CA ASP A 108 -19.92 47.39 4.74
C ASP A 108 -18.83 46.76 5.60
N ALA A 109 -18.70 47.16 6.87
CA ALA A 109 -17.70 46.61 7.81
C ALA A 109 -17.78 45.08 8.04
N LEU A 110 -18.86 44.43 7.57
CA LEU A 110 -18.99 42.97 7.53
C LEU A 110 -18.18 42.34 6.40
N SER A 111 -17.98 43.02 5.27
CA SER A 111 -17.18 42.54 4.15
C SER A 111 -15.69 42.48 4.50
N ASP A 112 -15.19 43.42 5.31
CA ASP A 112 -13.82 43.40 5.84
C ASP A 112 -13.56 42.16 6.74
N LEU A 113 -14.55 41.79 7.56
CA LEU A 113 -14.45 40.61 8.44
C LEU A 113 -14.48 39.31 7.63
N ASP A 114 -15.37 39.22 6.64
CA ASP A 114 -15.45 38.06 5.75
C ASP A 114 -14.16 37.90 4.93
N GLN A 115 -13.61 38.99 4.40
CA GLN A 115 -12.33 38.99 3.69
C GLN A 115 -11.16 38.54 4.59
N ALA A 116 -11.14 38.99 5.85
CA ALA A 116 -10.13 38.57 6.81
C ALA A 116 -10.24 37.07 7.16
N LEU A 117 -11.48 36.55 7.30
CA LEU A 117 -11.74 35.13 7.54
C LEU A 117 -11.36 34.27 6.35
N ASP A 118 -11.64 34.72 5.13
CA ASP A 118 -11.29 33.99 3.92
C ASP A 118 -9.77 33.96 3.71
N GLY A 119 -9.08 35.08 3.88
CA GLY A 119 -7.62 35.11 3.89
C GLY A 119 -7.00 34.20 4.97
N ALA A 120 -7.60 34.10 6.15
CA ALA A 120 -7.16 33.17 7.20
C ALA A 120 -7.41 31.70 6.81
N ARG A 121 -8.55 31.38 6.19
CA ARG A 121 -8.87 30.05 5.68
C ARG A 121 -7.92 29.63 4.56
N GLU A 122 -7.60 30.53 3.64
CA GLU A 122 -6.65 30.31 2.55
C GLU A 122 -5.26 30.00 3.10
N ARG A 123 -4.74 30.81 4.01
CA ARG A 123 -3.44 30.55 4.65
C ARG A 123 -3.42 29.23 5.39
N LYS A 124 -4.51 28.89 6.09
CA LYS A 124 -4.63 27.60 6.78
C LYS A 124 -4.65 26.43 5.78
N ARG A 125 -5.33 26.59 4.64
CA ARG A 125 -5.38 25.59 3.58
C ARG A 125 -4.02 25.44 2.89
N ALA A 126 -3.37 26.54 2.55
CA ALA A 126 -2.02 26.58 2.01
C ALA A 126 -1.04 25.90 2.96
N ALA A 127 -1.04 26.25 4.25
CA ALA A 127 -0.18 25.61 5.26
C ALA A 127 -0.42 24.11 5.40
N LYS A 128 -1.66 23.64 5.24
CA LYS A 128 -1.99 22.20 5.25
C LYS A 128 -1.50 21.48 3.99
N MET A 129 -1.51 22.14 2.84
CA MET A 129 -1.11 21.57 1.56
C MET A 129 0.40 21.66 1.34
N GLU A 130 1.06 22.69 1.89
CA GLU A 130 2.48 23.01 1.68
C GLU A 130 3.45 21.84 1.83
N PRO A 131 3.32 20.94 2.83
CA PRO A 131 4.24 19.80 2.98
C PRO A 131 4.19 18.81 1.81
N HIS A 132 3.14 18.88 0.99
CA HIS A 132 2.81 17.90 -0.03
C HIS A 132 2.67 18.50 -1.43
N SER A 133 2.91 19.81 -1.58
CA SER A 133 2.54 20.52 -2.80
C SER A 133 3.52 21.60 -3.24
N TRP A 134 3.45 21.91 -4.53
CA TRP A 134 4.09 23.05 -5.17
C TRP A 134 3.08 23.76 -6.07
N GLY A 135 3.19 25.09 -6.14
CA GLY A 135 2.48 25.91 -7.12
C GLY A 135 3.36 26.22 -8.33
N TYR A 136 2.74 26.32 -9.50
CA TYR A 136 3.36 26.65 -10.78
C TYR A 136 2.54 27.76 -11.44
N SER A 137 3.21 28.78 -11.97
CA SER A 137 2.53 29.86 -12.69
C SER A 137 3.25 30.25 -13.97
N LYS A 138 2.47 30.52 -15.03
CA LYS A 138 2.95 31.01 -16.33
C LYS A 138 1.84 31.80 -17.01
N ASP A 139 2.15 33.00 -17.48
CA ASP A 139 1.25 33.85 -18.28
C ASP A 139 -0.16 34.08 -17.67
N GLY A 140 -0.26 34.11 -16.34
CA GLY A 140 -1.52 34.28 -15.61
C GLY A 140 -2.26 32.98 -15.31
N GLU A 141 -1.82 31.86 -15.85
CA GLU A 141 -2.30 30.52 -15.51
C GLU A 141 -1.60 29.99 -14.26
N ALA A 142 -2.34 29.25 -13.43
CA ALA A 142 -1.83 28.72 -12.19
C ALA A 142 -2.22 27.25 -11.99
N VAL A 143 -1.26 26.44 -11.58
CA VAL A 143 -1.44 25.02 -11.27
C VAL A 143 -0.84 24.70 -9.91
N VAL A 144 -1.59 24.02 -9.06
CA VAL A 144 -1.12 23.48 -7.79
C VAL A 144 -1.11 21.96 -7.89
N LEU A 145 0.07 21.37 -7.85
CA LEU A 145 0.25 19.92 -7.77
C LEU A 145 0.49 19.50 -6.33
N SER A 146 -0.23 18.48 -5.87
CA SER A 146 -0.06 17.88 -4.55
C SER A 146 0.08 16.36 -4.65
N VAL A 147 0.95 15.76 -3.84
CA VAL A 147 1.05 14.30 -3.70
C VAL A 147 0.80 13.89 -2.25
N TYR A 148 -0.26 13.11 -2.04
CA TYR A 148 -0.59 12.54 -0.74
C TYR A 148 -0.27 11.05 -0.71
N LEU A 149 0.63 10.66 0.18
CA LEU A 149 0.95 9.27 0.44
C LEU A 149 0.00 8.70 1.50
N ARG A 150 -0.60 7.54 1.24
CA ARG A 150 -1.43 6.81 2.19
C ARG A 150 -0.93 5.38 2.31
N GLY A 151 -0.52 5.01 3.52
CA GLY A 151 -0.03 3.68 3.83
C GLY A 151 -1.13 2.64 3.71
N GLN A 152 -0.73 1.37 3.71
CA GLN A 152 -1.68 0.27 3.86
C GLN A 152 -2.38 0.40 5.21
N GLN A 153 -3.72 0.49 5.18
CA GLN A 153 -4.50 0.50 6.40
C GLN A 153 -4.70 -0.93 6.87
N ASN A 154 -4.58 -1.17 8.17
CA ASN A 154 -4.90 -2.47 8.74
C ASN A 154 -6.43 -2.68 8.69
N PRO A 155 -6.94 -3.58 7.82
CA PRO A 155 -8.38 -3.76 7.62
C PRO A 155 -9.06 -4.44 8.81
N ASN A 156 -8.30 -4.91 9.80
CA ASN A 156 -8.81 -5.52 11.01
C ASN A 156 -8.99 -4.51 12.17
N THR A 157 -8.54 -3.27 11.97
CA THR A 157 -8.80 -2.17 12.92
C THR A 157 -10.15 -1.52 12.62
N LEU A 158 -10.82 -0.98 13.63
CA LEU A 158 -12.09 -0.26 13.44
C LEU A 158 -11.91 0.93 12.48
N GLU A 159 -10.83 1.69 12.62
CA GLU A 159 -10.50 2.80 11.72
C GLU A 159 -10.33 2.31 10.27
N GLY A 160 -9.55 1.25 10.06
CA GLY A 160 -9.34 0.66 8.74
C GLY A 160 -10.64 0.15 8.11
N MET A 161 -11.52 -0.48 8.90
CA MET A 161 -12.84 -0.93 8.42
C MET A 161 -13.73 0.26 8.03
N VAL A 162 -13.81 1.31 8.87
CA VAL A 162 -14.60 2.51 8.56
C VAL A 162 -14.09 3.17 7.29
N VAL A 163 -12.78 3.42 7.18
CA VAL A 163 -12.21 4.07 6.00
C VAL A 163 -12.43 3.23 4.75
N SER A 164 -12.29 1.90 4.83
CA SER A 164 -12.53 0.98 3.71
C SER A 164 -14.00 0.97 3.29
N SER A 165 -14.94 0.99 4.24
CA SER A 165 -16.38 1.07 3.96
C SER A 165 -16.80 2.33 3.20
N MET A 166 -16.03 3.42 3.36
CA MET A 166 -16.28 4.71 2.70
C MET A 166 -15.65 4.84 1.31
N ARG A 167 -14.70 3.97 0.94
CA ARG A 167 -13.96 4.10 -0.34
C ARG A 167 -14.85 3.97 -1.57
N GLY A 168 -15.93 3.19 -1.50
CA GLY A 168 -16.88 3.01 -2.61
C GLY A 168 -17.89 4.15 -2.80
N MET A 169 -17.80 5.25 -2.02
CA MET A 169 -18.79 6.36 -2.08
C MET A 169 -18.33 7.58 -2.88
N GLY A 170 -17.28 7.46 -3.69
CA GLY A 170 -16.83 8.55 -4.57
C GLY A 170 -17.82 8.79 -5.72
N LEU A 171 -18.00 10.05 -6.11
CA LEU A 171 -18.64 10.37 -7.39
C LEU A 171 -17.73 9.89 -8.53
N PRO A 172 -18.30 9.43 -9.65
CA PRO A 172 -17.52 9.10 -10.83
C PRO A 172 -16.76 10.35 -11.30
N GLU A 173 -15.46 10.20 -11.50
CA GLU A 173 -14.61 11.22 -12.11
C GLU A 173 -14.74 11.09 -13.64
N GLU A 174 -14.82 12.22 -14.35
CA GLU A 174 -14.77 12.20 -15.82
C GLU A 174 -13.35 11.81 -16.26
N PRO A 175 -13.18 10.82 -17.14
CA PRO A 175 -11.85 10.45 -17.60
C PRO A 175 -11.15 11.64 -18.27
N TYR A 176 -9.84 11.78 -18.05
CA TYR A 176 -9.07 12.87 -18.63
C TYR A 176 -7.89 12.36 -19.48
N ALA A 177 -6.98 11.61 -18.87
CA ALA A 177 -5.78 11.13 -19.54
C ALA A 177 -5.11 10.00 -18.75
N VAL A 178 -4.25 9.24 -19.42
CA VAL A 178 -3.29 8.33 -18.77
C VAL A 178 -1.88 8.86 -19.00
N ILE A 179 -1.21 9.30 -17.93
CA ILE A 179 0.13 9.90 -18.00
C ILE A 179 1.05 9.15 -17.06
N GLY A 180 2.20 8.67 -17.55
CA GLY A 180 3.11 7.81 -16.79
C GLY A 180 2.46 6.50 -16.33
N GLY A 181 1.44 6.03 -17.04
CA GLY A 181 0.61 4.88 -16.63
C GLY A 181 -0.41 5.15 -15.54
N VAL A 182 -0.56 6.40 -15.09
CA VAL A 182 -1.53 6.81 -14.09
C VAL A 182 -2.77 7.38 -14.77
N ALA A 183 -3.93 6.80 -14.49
CA ALA A 183 -5.22 7.34 -14.93
C ALA A 183 -5.60 8.56 -14.09
N PHE A 184 -5.84 9.68 -14.77
CA PHE A 184 -6.35 10.92 -14.21
C PHE A 184 -7.82 11.09 -14.55
N GLY A 185 -8.62 11.42 -13.54
CA GLY A 185 -10.00 11.83 -13.67
C GLY A 185 -10.19 13.31 -13.28
N ARG A 186 -11.10 13.99 -13.96
CA ARG A 186 -11.58 15.33 -13.63
C ARG A 186 -12.78 15.22 -12.69
N ASP A 187 -12.71 15.92 -11.56
CA ASP A 187 -13.79 15.96 -10.58
C ASP A 187 -14.90 16.90 -11.11
N GLN A 188 -15.95 16.33 -11.70
CA GLN A 188 -17.18 17.06 -12.02
C GLN A 188 -18.01 17.23 -10.75
N GLY A 189 -17.54 18.06 -9.82
CA GLY A 189 -18.35 18.38 -8.65
C GLY A 189 -19.73 18.90 -9.06
N ILE A 190 -20.77 18.62 -8.27
CA ILE A 190 -22.14 19.14 -8.46
C ILE A 190 -22.18 20.70 -8.52
N TYR A 191 -21.09 21.36 -8.11
CA TYR A 191 -20.92 22.81 -8.06
C TYR A 191 -19.98 23.40 -9.12
N ASP A 192 -19.56 22.61 -10.13
CA ASP A 192 -18.57 23.04 -11.13
C ASP A 192 -19.14 23.94 -12.25
N ARG A 193 -20.44 24.27 -12.20
CA ARG A 193 -21.11 25.08 -13.25
C ARG A 193 -21.29 26.57 -12.93
N SER A 194 -20.93 27.07 -11.76
CA SER A 194 -21.32 28.46 -11.39
C SER A 194 -20.31 29.32 -10.63
N SER A 195 -19.08 28.87 -10.39
CA SER A 195 -18.04 29.70 -9.76
C SER A 195 -16.71 29.33 -10.37
N GLY A 196 -15.93 30.28 -10.89
CA GLY A 196 -14.66 30.10 -11.60
C GLY A 196 -13.55 29.39 -10.81
N LYS A 197 -13.84 28.21 -10.26
CA LYS A 197 -12.99 27.38 -9.42
C LYS A 197 -11.98 26.65 -10.29
N MET A 198 -10.74 26.63 -9.80
CA MET A 198 -9.68 25.78 -10.35
C MET A 198 -10.22 24.37 -10.58
N ARG A 199 -10.04 23.87 -11.80
CA ARG A 199 -10.41 22.51 -12.21
C ARG A 199 -9.58 21.53 -11.40
N LYS A 200 -10.23 20.48 -10.90
CA LYS A 200 -9.60 19.48 -10.05
C LYS A 200 -9.39 18.18 -10.82
N PHE A 201 -8.15 17.74 -10.89
CA PHE A 201 -7.79 16.44 -11.46
C PHE A 201 -7.18 15.56 -10.38
N LYS A 202 -7.47 14.26 -10.45
CA LYS A 202 -6.97 13.29 -9.49
C LYS A 202 -6.47 12.05 -10.22
N GLY A 203 -5.24 11.67 -9.91
CA GLY A 203 -4.64 10.40 -10.33
C GLY A 203 -4.17 9.63 -9.10
N VAL A 204 -4.14 8.31 -9.17
CA VAL A 204 -3.62 7.51 -8.06
C VAL A 204 -2.74 6.37 -8.55
N VAL A 205 -1.57 6.28 -7.93
CA VAL A 205 -0.62 5.19 -8.05
C VAL A 205 -0.90 4.18 -6.93
N GLY A 206 -1.07 2.91 -7.28
CA GLY A 206 -1.31 1.83 -6.32
C GLY A 206 -2.76 1.66 -5.87
N PHE A 207 -3.04 0.54 -5.18
CA PHE A 207 -4.37 0.19 -4.68
C PHE A 207 -4.45 0.24 -3.15
N GLY A 208 -3.68 -0.62 -2.46
CA GLY A 208 -3.59 -0.67 -1.00
C GLY A 208 -2.81 0.50 -0.42
N GLU A 209 -1.47 0.42 -0.48
CA GLU A 209 -0.59 1.57 -0.35
C GLU A 209 -0.68 2.41 -1.62
N ARG A 210 -0.79 3.74 -1.47
CA ARG A 210 -1.08 4.61 -2.61
C ARG A 210 -0.49 5.99 -2.51
N ALA A 211 -0.07 6.52 -3.66
CA ALA A 211 0.23 7.93 -3.86
C ALA A 211 -0.90 8.58 -4.66
N THR A 212 -1.63 9.51 -4.03
CA THR A 212 -2.68 10.29 -4.68
C THR A 212 -2.12 11.61 -5.18
N ILE A 213 -2.14 11.78 -6.50
CA ILE A 213 -1.77 13.01 -7.18
C ILE A 213 -3.04 13.84 -7.32
N LEU A 214 -3.01 15.07 -6.82
CA LEU A 214 -4.10 16.04 -6.91
C LEU A 214 -3.59 17.26 -7.66
N VAL A 215 -4.29 17.65 -8.70
CA VAL A 215 -4.03 18.88 -9.45
C VAL A 215 -5.20 19.83 -9.24
N LEU A 216 -4.91 21.06 -8.86
CA LEU A 216 -5.86 22.17 -8.90
C LEU A 216 -5.33 23.15 -9.95
N ALA A 217 -6.04 23.35 -11.05
CA ALA A 217 -5.54 24.14 -12.17
C ALA A 217 -6.58 25.16 -12.67
N ASP A 218 -6.13 26.40 -12.81
CA ASP A 218 -6.71 27.41 -13.69
C ASP A 218 -5.69 27.67 -14.81
N ALA A 219 -5.58 26.69 -15.70
CA ALA A 219 -4.58 26.62 -16.75
C ALA A 219 -5.11 25.82 -17.93
N SER A 220 -4.49 25.91 -19.10
CA SER A 220 -4.85 25.13 -20.28
C SER A 220 -4.56 23.63 -20.09
N ASP A 221 -5.21 22.77 -20.89
CA ASP A 221 -4.98 21.32 -20.81
C ASP A 221 -3.55 20.93 -21.23
N GLU A 222 -2.93 21.71 -22.11
CA GLU A 222 -1.54 21.54 -22.53
C GLU A 222 -0.58 21.75 -21.36
N ILE A 223 -0.77 22.83 -20.58
CA ILE A 223 0.07 23.13 -19.41
C ILE A 223 -0.10 22.07 -18.32
N ILE A 224 -1.33 21.60 -18.11
CA ILE A 224 -1.61 20.54 -17.14
C ILE A 224 -0.91 19.24 -17.57
N ARG A 225 -1.01 18.86 -18.85
CA ARG A 225 -0.35 17.66 -19.40
C ARG A 225 1.17 17.77 -19.33
N GLU A 226 1.74 18.94 -19.65
CA GLU A 226 3.17 19.22 -19.54
C GLU A 226 3.65 18.98 -18.09
N LEU A 227 2.99 19.58 -17.11
CA LEU A 227 3.33 19.42 -15.69
C LEU A 227 3.14 17.99 -15.18
N LEU A 228 2.04 17.33 -15.56
CA LEU A 228 1.80 15.93 -15.19
C LEU A 228 2.88 15.02 -15.78
N SER A 229 3.27 15.22 -17.05
CA SER A 229 4.31 14.42 -17.70
C SER A 229 5.71 14.56 -17.08
N ALA A 230 5.95 15.64 -16.33
CA ALA A 230 7.22 15.91 -15.67
C ALA A 230 7.33 15.33 -14.25
N ILE A 231 6.24 14.77 -13.69
CA ILE A 231 6.26 14.11 -12.37
C ILE A 231 7.21 12.91 -12.40
N ASP A 232 7.99 12.69 -11.34
CA ASP A 232 8.81 11.49 -11.19
C ASP A 232 7.95 10.28 -10.76
N TYR A 233 7.30 9.64 -11.74
CA TYR A 233 6.46 8.47 -11.54
C TYR A 233 7.26 7.25 -11.07
N ASP A 234 8.49 7.06 -11.55
CA ASP A 234 9.36 5.96 -11.09
C ASP A 234 9.69 6.12 -9.60
N GLY A 235 10.04 7.34 -9.19
CA GLY A 235 10.27 7.68 -7.80
C GLY A 235 9.04 7.43 -6.92
N LEU A 236 7.86 7.93 -7.33
CA LEU A 236 6.60 7.69 -6.62
C LEU A 236 6.23 6.20 -6.54
N ASN A 237 6.46 5.46 -7.62
CA ASN A 237 6.14 4.03 -7.67
C ASN A 237 7.11 3.22 -6.80
N SER A 238 8.37 3.64 -6.70
CA SER A 238 9.39 3.03 -5.82
C SER A 238 9.14 3.23 -4.33
N LEU A 239 8.24 4.16 -3.97
CA LEU A 239 7.81 4.35 -2.59
C LEU A 239 6.85 3.25 -2.12
N LEU A 240 6.15 2.58 -3.05
CA LEU A 240 5.20 1.54 -2.70
C LEU A 240 5.95 0.26 -2.29
N ALA A 241 5.46 -0.44 -1.28
CA ALA A 241 5.96 -1.75 -0.86
C ALA A 241 5.95 -2.76 -2.02
N GLN A 242 4.97 -2.61 -2.91
CA GLN A 242 4.89 -3.34 -4.16
C GLN A 242 4.73 -2.31 -5.30
N PRO A 243 5.76 -2.06 -6.12
CA PRO A 243 5.64 -1.17 -7.27
C PRO A 243 4.65 -1.70 -8.31
N VAL A 244 3.91 -0.80 -8.97
CA VAL A 244 2.98 -1.14 -10.06
C VAL A 244 3.76 -1.17 -11.38
N PRO A 245 3.80 -2.30 -12.09
CA PRO A 245 4.71 -2.49 -13.24
C PRO A 245 4.39 -1.60 -14.46
N THR A 246 3.14 -1.15 -14.57
CA THR A 246 2.66 -0.30 -15.67
C THR A 246 2.84 1.20 -15.39
N ILE A 247 3.43 1.58 -14.26
CA ILE A 247 3.63 2.98 -13.88
C ILE A 247 5.12 3.31 -13.92
N GLY A 248 5.46 4.39 -14.62
CA GLY A 248 6.83 4.86 -14.79
C GLY A 248 6.93 6.05 -15.74
N ASN A 249 8.07 6.75 -15.70
CA ASN A 249 8.30 7.93 -16.55
C ASN A 249 8.43 7.57 -18.04
N ASP A 250 8.82 6.33 -18.33
CA ASP A 250 9.01 5.78 -19.67
C ASP A 250 7.75 5.11 -20.25
N VAL A 251 6.62 5.21 -19.56
CA VAL A 251 5.34 4.65 -19.98
C VAL A 251 4.56 5.66 -20.81
N THR A 252 4.26 5.28 -22.05
CA THR A 252 3.49 6.08 -23.00
C THR A 252 2.27 5.32 -23.48
N VAL A 253 1.12 6.01 -23.54
CA VAL A 253 -0.15 5.49 -24.09
C VAL A 253 -0.47 6.28 -25.36
N PRO A 254 -1.02 5.64 -26.42
CA PRO A 254 -1.47 6.38 -27.60
C PRO A 254 -2.55 7.41 -27.23
N SER A 255 -2.40 8.65 -27.69
CA SER A 255 -3.32 9.75 -27.33
C SER A 255 -4.79 9.46 -27.63
N ALA A 256 -5.07 8.68 -28.68
CA ALA A 256 -6.42 8.27 -29.04
C ALA A 256 -7.07 7.28 -28.05
N ALA A 257 -6.27 6.58 -27.24
CA ALA A 257 -6.74 5.59 -26.26
C ALA A 257 -6.70 6.11 -24.81
N GLU A 258 -6.06 7.25 -24.54
CA GLU A 258 -5.83 7.74 -23.17
C GLU A 258 -7.13 7.97 -22.38
N GLU A 259 -8.14 8.60 -22.98
CA GLU A 259 -9.37 8.95 -22.26
C GLU A 259 -10.22 7.71 -21.96
N GLU A 260 -10.38 6.82 -22.95
CA GLU A 260 -11.08 5.54 -22.77
C GLU A 260 -10.39 4.68 -21.71
N LEU A 261 -9.06 4.53 -21.82
CA LEU A 261 -8.26 3.77 -20.86
C LEU A 261 -8.32 4.39 -19.44
N ALA A 262 -8.30 5.71 -19.31
CA ALA A 262 -8.47 6.36 -18.02
C ALA A 262 -9.81 6.00 -17.37
N GLY A 263 -10.88 5.94 -18.17
CA GLY A 263 -12.21 5.51 -17.76
C GLY A 263 -12.25 4.05 -17.31
N GLU A 264 -11.62 3.15 -18.07
CA GLU A 264 -11.53 1.72 -17.74
C GLU A 264 -10.74 1.47 -16.45
N ILE A 265 -9.59 2.14 -16.28
CA ILE A 265 -8.78 2.04 -15.06
C ILE A 265 -9.54 2.60 -13.84
N ALA A 266 -10.26 3.72 -14.01
CA ALA A 266 -11.10 4.27 -12.96
C ALA A 266 -12.26 3.33 -12.60
N GLY A 267 -12.90 2.71 -13.60
CA GLY A 267 -13.94 1.71 -13.45
C GLY A 267 -13.47 0.47 -12.70
N LEU A 268 -12.34 -0.10 -13.11
CA LEU A 268 -11.66 -1.21 -12.42
C LEU A 268 -11.45 -0.89 -10.94
N ARG A 269 -10.91 0.30 -10.66
CA ARG A 269 -10.62 0.69 -9.28
C ARG A 269 -11.88 0.86 -8.45
N SER A 270 -12.93 1.45 -9.01
CA SER A 270 -14.23 1.60 -8.35
C SER A 270 -14.85 0.23 -8.03
N GLU A 271 -14.76 -0.72 -8.97
CA GLU A 271 -15.21 -2.09 -8.77
C GLU A 271 -14.50 -2.76 -7.59
N LEU A 272 -13.16 -2.73 -7.56
CA LEU A 272 -12.38 -3.34 -6.48
C LEU A 272 -12.59 -2.63 -5.14
N GLN A 273 -12.73 -1.31 -5.13
CA GLN A 273 -13.09 -0.55 -3.92
C GLN A 273 -14.48 -0.92 -3.40
N SER A 274 -15.43 -1.23 -4.29
CA SER A 274 -16.75 -1.70 -3.88
C SER A 274 -16.68 -3.09 -3.23
N ILE A 275 -15.78 -3.97 -3.71
CA ILE A 275 -15.53 -5.29 -3.11
C ILE A 275 -14.87 -5.12 -1.74
N GLU A 276 -13.85 -4.27 -1.64
CA GLU A 276 -13.19 -3.93 -0.36
C GLU A 276 -14.20 -3.37 0.66
N ALA A 277 -15.08 -2.46 0.23
CA ALA A 277 -16.12 -1.89 1.09
C ALA A 277 -17.15 -2.93 1.56
N LYS A 278 -17.55 -3.88 0.69
CA LYS A 278 -18.44 -4.99 1.05
C LYS A 278 -17.76 -5.93 2.05
N ALA A 279 -16.50 -6.29 1.81
CA ALA A 279 -15.75 -7.14 2.73
C ALA A 279 -15.56 -6.46 4.09
N ALA A 280 -15.29 -5.14 4.12
CA ALA A 280 -15.21 -4.37 5.35
C ALA A 280 -16.55 -4.36 6.11
N ARG A 281 -17.70 -4.22 5.42
CA ARG A 281 -19.03 -4.30 6.06
C ARG A 281 -19.29 -5.69 6.66
N LEU A 282 -18.98 -6.76 5.93
CA LEU A 282 -19.09 -8.13 6.46
C LEU A 282 -18.19 -8.35 7.69
N LYS A 283 -16.99 -7.78 7.70
CA LYS A 283 -16.11 -7.76 8.88
C LYS A 283 -16.71 -6.98 10.04
N MET A 284 -17.34 -5.83 9.78
CA MET A 284 -18.00 -5.03 10.81
C MET A 284 -19.20 -5.75 11.42
N ASP A 285 -19.97 -6.47 10.60
CA ASP A 285 -21.12 -7.27 11.06
C ASP A 285 -20.68 -8.49 11.89
N SER A 286 -19.45 -8.99 11.69
CA SER A 286 -18.88 -10.11 12.44
C SER A 286 -18.04 -9.71 13.66
N ILE A 287 -18.05 -8.43 14.04
CA ILE A 287 -17.32 -7.94 15.21
C ILE A 287 -17.82 -8.62 16.50
N ASP A 288 -16.90 -9.26 17.23
CA ASP A 288 -17.15 -9.72 18.58
C ASP A 288 -17.29 -8.53 19.52
N HIS A 289 -18.52 -8.30 19.99
CA HIS A 289 -18.86 -7.20 20.89
C HIS A 289 -18.04 -7.24 22.19
N ARG A 290 -17.55 -8.43 22.60
CA ARG A 290 -16.69 -8.58 23.78
C ARG A 290 -15.29 -7.98 23.55
N LYS A 291 -14.73 -8.14 22.35
CA LYS A 291 -13.43 -7.54 21.98
C LYS A 291 -13.53 -6.02 21.88
N LEU A 292 -14.64 -5.49 21.37
CA LEU A 292 -14.91 -4.04 21.39
C LEU A 292 -14.94 -3.48 22.81
N LEU A 293 -15.66 -4.14 23.72
CA LEU A 293 -15.73 -3.71 25.11
C LEU A 293 -14.36 -3.77 25.80
N ALA A 294 -13.57 -4.81 25.53
CA ALA A 294 -12.21 -4.93 26.06
C ALA A 294 -11.29 -3.79 25.53
N GLY A 295 -11.42 -3.41 24.26
CA GLY A 295 -10.67 -2.28 23.69
C GLY A 295 -11.11 -0.92 24.21
N ALA A 296 -12.41 -0.73 24.48
CA ALA A 296 -12.93 0.51 25.05
C ALA A 296 -12.47 0.72 26.51
N VAL A 297 -12.37 -0.35 27.30
CA VAL A 297 -11.90 -0.30 28.69
C VAL A 297 -10.39 -0.02 28.79
N THR A 298 -9.60 -0.46 27.81
CA THR A 298 -8.15 -0.28 27.77
C THR A 298 -7.70 1.02 27.11
N GLY A 299 -8.62 1.78 26.49
CA GLY A 299 -8.31 3.01 25.77
C GLY A 299 -7.59 2.80 24.43
N THR A 300 -7.45 1.55 23.99
CA THR A 300 -6.70 1.17 22.77
C THR A 300 -7.60 0.60 21.66
N SER A 301 -8.90 0.91 21.69
CA SER A 301 -9.91 0.39 20.74
C SER A 301 -9.59 0.64 19.26
N ALA A 302 -8.72 1.60 18.93
CA ALA A 302 -8.29 1.87 17.56
C ALA A 302 -7.22 0.90 17.02
N ILE A 303 -6.49 0.18 17.88
CA ILE A 303 -5.29 -0.60 17.50
C ILE A 303 -5.51 -2.12 17.66
N ILE A 304 -6.53 -2.53 18.42
CA ILE A 304 -6.80 -3.96 18.67
C ILE A 304 -7.48 -4.59 17.45
N ASP A 305 -7.00 -5.76 17.02
CA ASP A 305 -7.70 -6.60 16.05
C ASP A 305 -9.04 -7.05 16.63
N VAL A 306 -10.11 -6.46 16.11
CA VAL A 306 -11.48 -6.67 16.59
C VAL A 306 -12.10 -7.94 15.96
N THR A 307 -11.48 -8.46 14.91
CA THR A 307 -11.95 -9.67 14.23
C THR A 307 -11.43 -10.91 14.96
N SER A 308 -12.14 -12.04 14.89
CA SER A 308 -11.67 -13.32 15.45
C SER A 308 -10.51 -13.94 14.65
N GLY A 309 -10.04 -13.29 13.58
CA GLY A 309 -9.10 -13.85 12.61
C GLY A 309 -9.77 -14.72 11.53
N ASP A 310 -11.08 -14.94 11.62
CA ASP A 310 -11.83 -15.86 10.73
C ASP A 310 -12.23 -15.25 9.38
N VAL A 311 -12.08 -13.94 9.19
CA VAL A 311 -12.40 -13.29 7.91
C VAL A 311 -11.10 -13.05 7.13
N PRO A 312 -10.90 -13.75 5.99
CA PRO A 312 -9.73 -13.53 5.13
C PRO A 312 -9.58 -12.05 4.79
N ASP A 313 -8.35 -11.55 4.80
CA ASP A 313 -8.06 -10.21 4.31
C ASP A 313 -8.04 -10.23 2.78
N PRO A 314 -9.03 -9.60 2.09
CA PRO A 314 -9.03 -9.58 0.64
C PRO A 314 -7.96 -8.64 0.08
N ALA A 315 -7.28 -7.81 0.90
CA ALA A 315 -6.40 -6.75 0.41
C ALA A 315 -5.32 -7.25 -0.56
N ALA A 316 -4.60 -8.32 -0.19
CA ALA A 316 -3.55 -8.88 -1.03
C ALA A 316 -4.10 -9.43 -2.36
N VAL A 317 -5.27 -10.07 -2.31
CA VAL A 317 -5.94 -10.64 -3.50
C VAL A 317 -6.45 -9.53 -4.42
N LEU A 318 -7.06 -8.48 -3.85
CA LEU A 318 -7.52 -7.32 -4.61
C LEU A 318 -6.37 -6.53 -5.23
N GLU A 319 -5.25 -6.43 -4.52
CA GLU A 319 -4.04 -5.80 -5.05
C GLU A 319 -3.43 -6.60 -6.20
N ALA A 320 -3.33 -7.92 -6.09
CA ALA A 320 -2.89 -8.79 -7.18
C ALA A 320 -3.82 -8.67 -8.40
N ALA A 321 -5.14 -8.76 -8.17
CA ALA A 321 -6.15 -8.61 -9.22
C ALA A 321 -6.11 -7.24 -9.89
N TYR A 322 -5.88 -6.17 -9.12
CA TYR A 322 -5.73 -4.82 -9.66
C TYR A 322 -4.53 -4.75 -10.62
N ARG A 323 -3.36 -5.26 -10.21
CA ARG A 323 -2.14 -5.24 -11.03
C ARG A 323 -2.32 -6.02 -12.32
N GLU A 324 -2.78 -7.26 -12.22
CA GLU A 324 -2.99 -8.14 -13.36
C GLU A 324 -3.92 -7.49 -14.39
N ARG A 325 -5.07 -6.99 -13.92
CA ARG A 325 -6.06 -6.38 -14.82
C ARG A 325 -5.58 -5.03 -15.36
N LEU A 326 -4.82 -4.25 -14.59
CA LEU A 326 -4.20 -3.02 -15.08
C LEU A 326 -3.17 -3.29 -16.19
N ILE A 327 -2.32 -4.30 -16.03
CA ILE A 327 -1.37 -4.73 -17.09
C ILE A 327 -2.12 -5.07 -18.36
N ARG A 328 -3.21 -5.83 -18.24
CA ARG A 328 -4.04 -6.20 -19.38
C ARG A 328 -4.67 -5.00 -20.08
N LEU A 329 -5.27 -4.07 -19.33
CA LEU A 329 -5.85 -2.84 -19.89
C LEU A 329 -4.79 -1.99 -20.61
N MET A 330 -3.61 -1.85 -19.99
CA MET A 330 -2.48 -1.12 -20.58
C MET A 330 -1.98 -1.79 -21.87
N ALA A 331 -1.90 -3.12 -21.89
CA ALA A 331 -1.51 -3.88 -23.08
C ALA A 331 -2.55 -3.76 -24.21
N GLU A 332 -3.85 -3.87 -23.89
CA GLU A 332 -4.96 -3.74 -24.84
C GLU A 332 -5.03 -2.34 -25.47
N ALA A 333 -4.72 -1.29 -24.70
CA ALA A 333 -4.63 0.08 -25.18
C ALA A 333 -3.33 0.38 -25.98
N GLY A 334 -2.44 -0.60 -26.14
CA GLY A 334 -1.17 -0.43 -26.85
C GLY A 334 -0.15 0.41 -26.11
N ALA A 335 -0.16 0.39 -24.77
CA ALA A 335 0.83 1.08 -23.96
C ALA A 335 2.22 0.48 -24.15
N VAL A 336 3.22 1.35 -24.10
CA VAL A 336 4.62 1.04 -24.34
C VAL A 336 5.43 1.54 -23.16
N ARG A 337 6.41 0.74 -22.72
CA ARG A 337 7.38 1.10 -21.68
C ARG A 337 8.79 1.05 -22.25
N GLY A 338 9.51 2.17 -22.26
CA GLY A 338 10.87 2.24 -22.79
C GLY A 338 10.98 1.83 -24.27
N GLY A 339 9.92 2.05 -25.05
CA GLY A 339 9.84 1.61 -26.46
C GLY A 339 9.41 0.15 -26.67
N VAL A 340 9.18 -0.63 -25.60
CA VAL A 340 8.71 -2.02 -25.68
C VAL A 340 7.24 -2.10 -25.29
N ALA A 341 6.42 -2.77 -26.11
CA ALA A 341 5.01 -2.98 -25.82
C ALA A 341 4.83 -3.76 -24.51
N ILE A 342 3.95 -3.27 -23.63
CA ILE A 342 3.59 -3.98 -22.40
C ILE A 342 2.79 -5.22 -22.80
N LYS A 343 3.26 -6.42 -22.46
CA LYS A 343 2.54 -7.68 -22.74
C LYS A 343 1.86 -8.19 -21.48
N ALA A 344 0.66 -8.74 -21.65
CA ALA A 344 -0.08 -9.38 -20.55
C ALA A 344 0.63 -10.64 -20.00
N GLU A 345 1.46 -11.29 -20.82
CA GLU A 345 2.12 -12.57 -20.48
C GLU A 345 3.38 -12.40 -19.61
N ASP A 346 3.97 -11.20 -19.55
CA ASP A 346 5.25 -10.96 -18.88
C ASP A 346 5.17 -11.09 -17.34
N HIS A 347 3.96 -11.15 -16.76
CA HIS A 347 3.77 -11.23 -15.31
C HIS A 347 3.47 -12.63 -14.75
N ALA A 348 3.02 -13.59 -15.58
CA ALA A 348 2.84 -14.97 -15.13
C ALA A 348 4.18 -15.58 -14.65
N ALA A 349 5.28 -15.21 -15.30
CA ALA A 349 6.62 -15.69 -14.97
C ALA A 349 7.20 -15.12 -13.65
N VAL A 350 6.64 -14.04 -13.10
CA VAL A 350 7.10 -13.44 -11.82
C VAL A 350 6.43 -14.09 -10.62
N GLN A 351 5.22 -14.66 -10.78
CA GLN A 351 4.56 -15.42 -9.73
C GLN A 351 5.16 -16.82 -9.53
N ASP A 352 5.62 -17.47 -10.61
CA ASP A 352 6.30 -18.77 -10.52
C ASP A 352 7.58 -18.69 -9.64
N ALA A 353 8.26 -17.54 -9.60
CA ALA A 353 9.43 -17.33 -8.74
C ALA A 353 9.10 -17.12 -7.24
N ALA A 354 7.85 -16.77 -6.91
CA ALA A 354 7.40 -16.60 -5.53
C ALA A 354 6.76 -17.90 -4.98
N GLU A 355 6.22 -18.76 -5.84
CA GLU A 355 5.61 -20.03 -5.45
C GLU A 355 6.62 -21.18 -5.28
N ASP A 356 7.84 -21.05 -5.85
CA ASP A 356 8.94 -22.03 -5.67
C ASP A 356 9.47 -22.11 -4.21
N SER A 357 8.97 -21.27 -3.31
CA SER A 357 9.24 -21.36 -1.86
C SER A 357 8.30 -22.34 -1.13
N GLN A 358 7.19 -22.75 -1.73
CA GLN A 358 6.15 -23.53 -1.05
C GLN A 358 5.34 -24.46 -1.98
N SER A 359 5.96 -25.32 -2.78
CA SER A 359 5.20 -26.45 -3.34
C SER A 359 6.08 -27.57 -3.90
N SER A 360 6.15 -28.69 -3.17
CA SER A 360 6.30 -30.01 -3.78
C SER A 360 4.93 -30.65 -3.78
N GLY A 361 4.21 -30.59 -4.90
CA GLY A 361 2.89 -31.22 -5.03
C GLY A 361 2.30 -31.03 -6.42
N ASP A 362 2.39 -32.08 -7.24
CA ASP A 362 1.78 -32.21 -8.57
C ASP A 362 0.32 -31.76 -8.62
N GLY A 363 -0.05 -31.02 -9.67
CA GLY A 363 -1.44 -30.75 -9.99
C GLY A 363 -1.66 -29.72 -11.10
N ALA A 364 -1.79 -30.18 -12.33
CA ALA A 364 -1.95 -29.39 -13.54
C ALA A 364 -3.20 -28.47 -13.55
N GLY A 365 -2.97 -27.19 -13.88
CA GLY A 365 -3.77 -26.35 -14.77
C GLY A 365 -5.21 -26.01 -14.35
N LYS A 366 -5.45 -24.75 -13.96
CA LYS A 366 -6.68 -23.96 -14.18
C LYS A 366 -6.56 -22.55 -13.58
N THR A 367 -6.09 -21.58 -14.37
CA THR A 367 -5.99 -20.16 -13.99
C THR A 367 -7.23 -19.32 -14.35
N ALA A 368 -8.34 -19.93 -14.78
CA ALA A 368 -9.59 -19.21 -15.11
C ALA A 368 -10.59 -19.08 -13.93
N GLY A 369 -10.19 -19.40 -12.69
CA GLY A 369 -11.13 -19.60 -11.57
C GLY A 369 -11.25 -18.45 -10.56
N LEU A 370 -10.21 -17.62 -10.36
CA LEU A 370 -10.10 -16.82 -9.14
C LEU A 370 -11.20 -15.75 -8.95
N ALA A 371 -11.63 -15.08 -10.03
CA ALA A 371 -12.71 -14.09 -9.94
C ALA A 371 -14.08 -14.74 -9.65
N SER A 372 -14.33 -15.93 -10.19
CA SER A 372 -15.58 -16.69 -9.98
C SER A 372 -15.66 -17.30 -8.59
N THR A 373 -14.53 -17.76 -8.06
CA THR A 373 -14.45 -18.38 -6.72
C THR A 373 -14.56 -17.34 -5.61
N LEU A 374 -14.01 -16.13 -5.79
CA LEU A 374 -14.17 -15.04 -4.82
C LEU A 374 -15.63 -14.58 -4.71
N LEU A 375 -16.32 -14.38 -5.84
CA LEU A 375 -17.75 -14.05 -5.81
C LEU A 375 -18.58 -15.15 -5.13
N GLY A 376 -18.26 -16.43 -5.38
CA GLY A 376 -18.95 -17.57 -4.74
C GLY A 376 -18.77 -17.64 -3.22
N VAL A 377 -17.60 -17.24 -2.69
CA VAL A 377 -17.33 -17.21 -1.24
C VAL A 377 -18.06 -16.04 -0.55
N PHE A 378 -18.25 -14.91 -1.23
CA PHE A 378 -18.93 -13.74 -0.65
C PHE A 378 -20.46 -13.71 -0.86
N THR A 379 -21.03 -14.52 -1.76
CA THR A 379 -22.48 -14.59 -2.01
C THR A 379 -23.17 -15.80 -1.36
N GLY A 380 -22.54 -16.44 -0.37
CA GLY A 380 -23.05 -17.66 0.29
C GLY A 380 -24.39 -17.49 0.99
N GLY A 381 -25.48 -17.66 0.24
CA GLY A 381 -26.84 -17.74 0.73
C GLY A 381 -27.05 -18.99 1.60
N SER A 382 -27.62 -18.77 2.77
CA SER A 382 -28.13 -19.81 3.65
C SER A 382 -29.21 -20.64 2.93
N SER A 383 -28.86 -21.84 2.51
CA SER A 383 -29.83 -22.88 2.15
C SER A 383 -29.64 -24.04 3.12
N GLN A 384 -30.26 -23.92 4.28
CA GLN A 384 -30.39 -24.99 5.26
C GLN A 384 -31.58 -25.85 4.83
N ALA A 385 -31.32 -27.07 4.36
CA ALA A 385 -32.32 -28.12 4.24
C ALA A 385 -31.67 -29.49 4.38
N GLY A 386 -32.04 -30.19 5.46
CA GLY A 386 -32.00 -31.66 5.54
C GLY A 386 -30.87 -32.25 6.38
N ASP A 387 -31.14 -32.47 7.67
CA ASP A 387 -30.53 -33.57 8.43
C ASP A 387 -30.89 -34.92 7.77
N PRO A 388 -29.98 -35.91 7.84
CA PRO A 388 -30.25 -37.00 8.79
C PRO A 388 -29.01 -37.53 9.55
N ALA A 389 -29.24 -37.77 10.84
CA ALA A 389 -28.80 -38.84 11.77
C ALA A 389 -27.32 -39.35 11.80
N PRO A 390 -26.82 -39.72 13.00
CA PRO A 390 -25.39 -39.80 13.30
C PRO A 390 -24.78 -41.16 12.97
N GLN A 391 -23.55 -41.15 12.48
CA GLN A 391 -22.66 -42.32 12.52
C GLN A 391 -21.44 -42.01 13.38
N ASP A 392 -21.25 -42.89 14.37
CA ASP A 392 -20.05 -43.07 15.19
C ASP A 392 -18.79 -43.17 14.32
N GLY A 393 -17.73 -42.47 14.73
CA GLY A 393 -16.42 -42.63 14.10
C GLY A 393 -15.36 -41.67 14.59
N GLY A 394 -14.64 -42.06 15.65
CA GLY A 394 -13.20 -41.79 15.84
C GLY A 394 -12.75 -40.32 15.93
N VAL A 395 -12.39 -39.89 17.14
CA VAL A 395 -11.66 -38.63 17.38
C VAL A 395 -10.21 -38.75 16.88
N PRO A 396 -9.74 -37.96 15.90
CA PRO A 396 -8.31 -37.74 15.72
C PRO A 396 -7.81 -36.70 16.71
N GLN A 397 -6.70 -37.01 17.39
CA GLN A 397 -6.02 -36.11 18.32
C GLN A 397 -5.55 -34.83 17.61
N VAL A 398 -6.03 -33.68 18.08
CA VAL A 398 -5.50 -32.37 17.72
C VAL A 398 -4.16 -32.16 18.46
N LYS A 399 -3.05 -32.19 17.73
CA LYS A 399 -1.75 -31.70 18.21
C LYS A 399 -1.74 -30.18 18.13
N VAL A 400 -1.83 -29.53 19.28
CA VAL A 400 -1.60 -28.08 19.40
C VAL A 400 -0.10 -27.83 19.51
N SER A 401 0.50 -27.31 18.45
CA SER A 401 1.85 -26.73 18.46
C SER A 401 1.82 -25.39 19.20
N LYS A 402 2.37 -25.34 20.41
CA LYS A 402 2.66 -24.07 21.10
C LYS A 402 3.86 -23.41 20.43
N GLY A 403 3.59 -22.46 19.55
CA GLY A 403 4.58 -21.52 19.04
C GLY A 403 4.97 -20.51 20.11
N LEU A 404 6.27 -20.30 20.25
CA LEU A 404 6.89 -19.27 21.08
C LEU A 404 6.49 -17.87 20.58
N ALA A 405 5.85 -17.07 21.44
CA ALA A 405 5.87 -15.62 21.32
C ALA A 405 7.03 -15.08 22.16
N GLY A 406 8.01 -14.48 21.49
CA GLY A 406 9.05 -13.68 22.12
C GLY A 406 8.45 -12.36 22.60
N ASP A 407 8.73 -12.02 23.85
CA ASP A 407 8.26 -10.80 24.51
C ASP A 407 9.46 -9.84 24.62
N ASN A 408 9.36 -8.69 23.97
CA ASN A 408 10.32 -7.59 24.08
C ASN A 408 9.78 -6.57 25.09
N GLY A 409 10.47 -6.52 26.24
CA GLY A 409 10.70 -5.39 27.14
C GLY A 409 9.62 -4.32 27.34
N ASP A 410 9.12 -4.23 28.58
CA ASP A 410 9.33 -3.03 29.39
C ASP A 410 9.18 -3.31 30.91
N GLY A 411 9.85 -2.49 31.72
CA GLY A 411 10.26 -2.76 33.11
C GLY A 411 9.19 -3.19 34.13
N SER A 412 9.35 -4.39 34.69
CA SER A 412 9.20 -4.75 36.12
C SER A 412 9.46 -6.26 36.28
N SER A 413 10.44 -6.64 37.09
CA SER A 413 10.92 -8.03 37.17
C SER A 413 10.02 -8.89 38.06
N CYS A 414 8.98 -9.50 37.48
CA CYS A 414 8.29 -10.63 38.12
C CYS A 414 8.84 -11.95 37.58
N ILE A 415 9.37 -12.82 38.44
CA ILE A 415 9.82 -14.16 38.05
C ILE A 415 8.68 -15.15 38.31
N ARG A 416 8.29 -15.90 37.28
CA ARG A 416 7.27 -16.96 37.40
C ARG A 416 7.95 -18.31 37.63
N ARG A 417 7.66 -18.96 38.77
CA ARG A 417 8.04 -20.36 39.03
C ARG A 417 6.78 -21.19 39.24
N GLY A 418 6.40 -21.97 38.24
CA GLY A 418 5.19 -22.80 38.28
C GLY A 418 3.90 -21.97 38.24
N THR A 419 2.90 -22.35 39.04
CA THR A 419 1.56 -21.72 39.04
C THR A 419 1.51 -20.42 39.84
N THR A 420 2.53 -20.08 40.62
CA THR A 420 2.60 -18.85 41.40
C THR A 420 3.50 -17.80 40.74
N ARG A 421 3.04 -16.56 40.78
CA ARG A 421 3.77 -15.37 40.32
C ARG A 421 4.12 -14.54 41.55
N THR A 422 5.41 -14.31 41.76
CA THR A 422 5.91 -13.37 42.76
C THR A 422 6.54 -12.19 42.02
N CYS A 423 6.19 -10.99 42.46
CA CYS A 423 6.74 -9.73 41.99
C CYS A 423 7.40 -9.06 43.20
N ASP A 424 8.61 -8.54 43.02
CA ASP A 424 9.27 -7.63 43.96
C ASP A 424 8.89 -6.18 43.65
#